data_AF-A0A0D3CPW7-F1
#
_entry.id   AF-A0A0D3CPW7-F1
#
_cell.length_a   1.000
_cell.length_b   1.000
_cell.length_c   1.000
_cell.angle_alpha   90.00
_cell.angle_beta   90.00
_cell.angle_gamma   90.00
#
_symmetry.space_group_name_H-M   'P 1'
#
loop_
_entity.id
_entity.type
_entity.pdbx_description
1 polymer ?
#
loop_
_entity_poly.entity_id
_entity_poly.type
_entity_poly.pdbx_seq_one_letter_code
_entity_poly.pdbx_strand_id
1 'polypeptide(L)'
;MKKPVRKDLAMTGEVTLTGRILPIGGLKEKTMAARRSQVKVIIFPEANRRDFEDLEESVKEGLDVHFVDEYEQIFELAFGYDH
;
A
#
# COMPACT_ATOMS: atom_id res chain seq x y z
N MET A 1 -5.20 21.26 -2.26
CA MET A 1 -6.20 20.34 -1.68
C MET A 1 -6.17 20.48 -0.15
N LYS A 2 -7.33 20.47 0.51
CA LYS A 2 -7.46 20.48 1.99
C LYS A 2 -8.27 19.26 2.47
N LYS A 3 -7.91 18.08 1.99
CA LYS A 3 -8.52 16.82 2.44
C LYS A 3 -7.52 16.08 3.33
N PRO A 4 -7.94 15.57 4.51
CA PRO A 4 -7.08 14.74 5.33
C PRO A 4 -6.83 13.39 4.64
N VAL A 5 -5.63 12.86 4.79
CA VAL A 5 -5.33 11.47 4.40
C VAL A 5 -6.05 10.52 5.36
N ARG A 6 -6.52 9.39 4.84
CA ARG A 6 -7.06 8.27 5.62
C ARG A 6 -6.10 7.89 6.74
N LYS A 7 -6.59 7.81 7.99
CA LYS A 7 -5.77 7.57 9.19
C LYS A 7 -5.30 6.12 9.34
N ASP A 8 -6.01 5.17 8.75
CA ASP A 8 -5.77 3.73 8.82
C ASP A 8 -5.08 3.18 7.55
N LEU A 9 -4.29 4.03 6.89
CA LEU A 9 -3.57 3.73 5.67
C LEU A 9 -2.06 3.69 5.91
N ALA A 10 -1.42 2.62 5.44
CA ALA A 10 0.02 2.54 5.21
C ALA A 10 0.32 2.49 3.70
N MET A 11 1.47 3.00 3.28
CA MET A 11 1.94 2.88 1.89
C MET A 11 3.45 2.74 1.83
N THR A 12 3.97 2.03 0.83
CA THR A 12 5.40 1.93 0.57
C THR A 12 5.63 1.71 -0.93
N GLY A 13 6.66 2.37 -1.46
CA GLY A 13 7.00 2.34 -2.87
C GLY A 13 8.04 3.43 -3.16
N GLU A 14 8.75 3.30 -4.26
CA GLU A 14 9.58 4.38 -4.80
C GLU A 14 8.83 5.02 -5.96
N VAL A 15 8.83 6.34 -6.07
CA VAL A 15 8.13 7.08 -7.13
C VAL A 15 9.15 7.72 -8.08
N THR A 16 8.94 7.57 -9.38
CA THR A 16 9.73 8.27 -10.39
C THR A 16 9.19 9.68 -10.64
N LEU A 17 9.99 10.56 -11.24
CA LEU A 17 9.51 11.88 -11.69
C LEU A 17 8.38 11.79 -12.74
N THR A 18 8.23 10.65 -13.40
CA THR A 18 7.17 10.41 -14.38
C THR A 18 5.90 9.81 -13.77
N GLY A 19 5.84 9.63 -12.44
CA GLY A 19 4.67 9.11 -11.74
C GLY A 19 4.65 7.60 -11.51
N ARG A 20 5.61 6.84 -12.06
CA ARG A 20 5.63 5.38 -11.91
C ARG A 20 6.00 4.95 -10.50
N ILE A 21 5.35 3.90 -10.01
CA ILE A 21 5.64 3.27 -8.72
C ILE A 21 6.52 2.04 -8.94
N LEU A 22 7.70 2.04 -8.34
CA LEU A 22 8.72 1.00 -8.47
C LEU A 22 8.66 0.00 -7.30
N PRO A 23 9.07 -1.27 -7.53
CA PRO A 23 9.06 -2.31 -6.49
C PRO A 23 10.00 -1.98 -5.35
N ILE A 24 9.68 -2.51 -4.19
CA ILE A 24 10.50 -2.40 -2.98
C ILE A 24 10.92 -3.77 -2.46
N GLY A 25 11.96 -3.77 -1.62
CA GLY A 25 12.35 -4.92 -0.80
C GLY A 25 11.69 -4.90 0.58
N GLY A 26 11.82 -6.01 1.30
CA GLY A 26 11.37 -6.16 2.70
C GLY A 26 9.85 -6.22 2.86
N LEU A 27 9.17 -6.89 1.92
CA LEU A 27 7.71 -6.93 1.87
C LEU A 27 7.11 -7.61 3.11
N LYS A 28 7.69 -8.73 3.56
CA LYS A 28 7.27 -9.45 4.76
C LYS A 28 7.32 -8.58 6.01
N GLU A 29 8.44 -7.89 6.23
CA GLU A 29 8.66 -7.04 7.41
C GLU A 29 7.70 -5.85 7.42
N LYS A 30 7.46 -5.25 6.24
CA LYS A 30 6.54 -4.11 6.07
C LYS A 30 5.10 -4.52 6.30
N THR A 31 4.65 -5.66 5.76
CA THR A 31 3.30 -6.20 6.03
C THR A 31 3.11 -6.48 7.51
N MET A 32 4.10 -7.12 8.15
CA MET A 32 4.05 -7.38 9.60
C MET A 32 4.04 -6.11 10.45
N ALA A 33 4.78 -5.07 10.05
CA ALA A 33 4.78 -3.78 10.72
C ALA A 33 3.41 -3.09 10.60
N ALA A 34 2.83 -3.08 9.40
CA ALA A 34 1.51 -2.53 9.13
C ALA A 34 0.44 -3.20 10.02
N ARG A 35 0.42 -4.54 10.05
CA ARG A 35 -0.48 -5.31 10.90
C ARG A 35 -0.31 -4.97 12.39
N ARG A 36 0.93 -4.88 12.89
CA ARG A 36 1.19 -4.48 14.29
C ARG A 36 0.73 -3.06 14.61
N SER A 37 0.81 -2.15 13.65
CA SER A 37 0.31 -0.78 13.78
C SER A 37 -1.21 -0.64 13.65
N GLN A 38 -1.94 -1.75 13.43
CA GLN A 38 -3.40 -1.79 13.32
C GLN A 38 -3.95 -0.92 12.18
N VAL A 39 -3.16 -0.67 11.13
CA VAL A 39 -3.68 -0.09 9.90
C VAL A 39 -4.55 -1.13 9.20
N LYS A 40 -5.63 -0.67 8.55
CA LYS A 40 -6.54 -1.56 7.82
C LYS A 40 -6.14 -1.69 6.37
N VAL A 41 -5.58 -0.63 5.80
CA VAL A 41 -5.28 -0.54 4.37
C VAL A 41 -3.78 -0.42 4.17
N ILE A 42 -3.22 -1.18 3.23
CA ILE A 42 -1.83 -1.04 2.80
C ILE A 42 -1.74 -0.94 1.28
N ILE A 43 -0.96 0.02 0.79
CA ILE A 43 -0.65 0.18 -0.63
C ILE A 43 0.77 -0.33 -0.90
N PHE A 44 0.88 -1.24 -1.88
CA PHE A 44 2.14 -1.75 -2.42
C PHE A 44 2.28 -1.45 -3.92
N PRO A 45 3.50 -1.48 -4.45
CA PRO A 45 3.72 -1.45 -5.90
C PRO A 45 3.13 -2.70 -6.57
N GLU A 46 2.53 -2.55 -7.74
CA GLU A 46 2.01 -3.67 -8.56
C GLU A 46 3.08 -4.71 -8.85
N ALA A 47 4.32 -4.26 -9.07
CA ALA A 47 5.47 -5.13 -9.28
C ALA A 47 5.78 -6.06 -8.08
N ASN A 48 5.26 -5.78 -6.87
CA ASN A 48 5.41 -6.63 -5.69
C ASN A 48 4.23 -7.60 -5.47
N ARG A 49 3.20 -7.61 -6.32
CA ARG A 49 2.01 -8.46 -6.14
C ARG A 49 2.37 -9.94 -6.00
N ARG A 50 3.20 -10.46 -6.90
CA ARG A 50 3.61 -11.87 -6.88
C ARG A 50 4.34 -12.23 -5.59
N ASP A 51 5.33 -11.42 -5.20
CA ASP A 51 6.08 -11.63 -3.95
C ASP A 51 5.17 -11.55 -2.72
N PHE A 52 4.13 -10.71 -2.77
CA PHE A 52 3.12 -10.61 -1.70
C PHE A 52 2.26 -11.87 -1.63
N GLU A 53 1.77 -12.36 -2.77
CA GLU A 53 0.92 -13.56 -2.85
C GLU A 53 1.64 -14.80 -2.28
N ASP A 54 2.95 -14.88 -2.48
CA ASP A 54 3.84 -15.92 -1.95
C ASP A 54 4.07 -15.83 -0.42
N LEU A 55 3.62 -14.76 0.25
CA LEU A 55 3.70 -14.66 1.72
C LEU A 55 2.70 -15.61 2.39
N GLU A 56 3.09 -16.08 3.58
CA GLU A 56 2.23 -16.87 4.46
C GLU A 56 0.93 -16.12 4.80
N GLU A 57 -0.20 -16.83 4.85
CA GLU A 57 -1.51 -16.25 5.16
C GLU A 57 -1.52 -15.53 6.52
N SER A 58 -0.77 -16.07 7.49
CA SER A 58 -0.57 -15.49 8.81
C SER A 58 0.02 -14.06 8.77
N VAL A 59 0.74 -13.71 7.70
CA VAL A 59 1.33 -12.37 7.48
C VAL A 59 0.32 -11.45 6.80
N LYS A 60 -0.49 -11.97 5.88
CA LYS A 60 -1.44 -11.23 5.04
C LYS A 60 -2.77 -10.93 5.75
N GLU A 61 -3.14 -11.74 6.73
CA GLU A 61 -4.43 -11.69 7.42
C GLU A 61 -4.73 -10.31 8.05
N GLY A 62 -5.95 -9.82 7.82
CA GLY A 62 -6.48 -8.61 8.46
C GLY A 62 -6.06 -7.29 7.80
N LEU A 63 -5.41 -7.34 6.64
CA LEU A 63 -5.04 -6.18 5.83
C LEU A 63 -5.83 -6.16 4.51
N ASP A 64 -6.37 -5.00 4.16
CA ASP A 64 -6.90 -4.68 2.85
C ASP A 64 -5.76 -4.13 1.97
N VAL A 65 -5.28 -4.95 1.04
CA VAL A 65 -4.05 -4.70 0.29
C VAL A 65 -4.41 -4.21 -1.11
N HIS A 66 -3.92 -3.03 -1.45
CA HIS A 66 -4.08 -2.43 -2.79
C HIS A 66 -2.73 -2.36 -3.48
N PHE A 67 -2.72 -2.67 -4.77
CA PHE A 67 -1.53 -2.61 -5.59
C PHE A 67 -1.67 -1.53 -6.67
N VAL A 68 -0.62 -0.73 -6.85
CA VAL A 68 -0.62 0.44 -7.74
C VAL A 68 0.66 0.49 -8.57
N ASP A 69 0.56 0.98 -9.80
CA ASP A 69 1.68 1.19 -10.72
C ASP A 69 1.91 2.67 -11.08
N GLU A 70 0.91 3.53 -10.84
CA GLU A 70 0.96 4.97 -11.10
C GLU A 70 0.54 5.78 -9.85
N TYR A 71 1.18 6.92 -9.66
CA TYR A 71 1.01 7.78 -8.48
C TYR A 71 -0.43 8.29 -8.31
N GLU A 72 -1.16 8.52 -9.40
CA GLU A 72 -2.53 9.00 -9.41
C GLU A 72 -3.49 8.06 -8.65
N GLN A 73 -3.28 6.74 -8.73
CA GLN A 73 -4.10 5.74 -8.05
C GLN A 73 -4.02 5.88 -6.52
N ILE A 74 -2.89 6.36 -6.00
CA ILE A 74 -2.70 6.58 -4.57
C ILE A 74 -3.66 7.67 -4.07
N PHE A 75 -3.96 8.71 -4.87
CA PHE A 75 -4.87 9.78 -4.43
C PHE A 75 -6.28 9.25 -4.15
N GLU A 76 -6.79 8.38 -5.01
CA GLU A 76 -8.12 7.80 -4.85
C GLU A 76 -8.21 6.97 -3.55
N LEU A 77 -7.17 6.17 -3.28
CA LEU A 77 -7.08 5.32 -2.09
C LEU A 77 -6.80 6.11 -0.81
N ALA A 78 -6.02 7.19 -0.89
CA ALA A 78 -5.54 7.95 0.25
C ALA A 78 -6.53 9.00 0.76
N PHE A 79 -7.29 9.63 -0.14
CA PHE A 79 -8.20 10.71 0.21
C PHE A 79 -9.68 10.32 0.19
N GLY A 80 -10.03 9.15 -0.38
CA GLY A 80 -11.40 8.65 -0.44
C GLY A 80 -12.34 9.50 -1.33
N TYR A 81 -13.42 8.86 -1.80
CA TYR A 81 -14.55 9.55 -2.43
C TYR A 81 -15.48 10.10 -1.33
N ASP A 82 -15.42 11.41 -1.08
CA ASP A 82 -16.51 12.10 -0.37
C ASP A 82 -17.69 12.20 -1.33
N HIS A 83 -18.81 11.53 -1.02
CA HIS A 83 -20.13 11.93 -1.50
C HIS A 83 -20.80 12.81 -0.44
#